data_AF-A0AAC8TIF8-F1
#
_entry.id   AF-A0AAC8TIF8-F1
#
_cell.length_a   1.000
_cell.length_b   1.000
_cell.length_c   1.000
_cell.angle_alpha   90.00
_cell.angle_beta   90.00
_cell.angle_gamma   90.00
#
_symmetry.space_group_name_H-M   'P 1'
#
loop_
_entity.id
_entity.type
_entity.pdbx_description
1 polymer ?
#
loop_
_entity_poly.entity_id
_entity_poly.type
_entity_poly.pdbx_seq_one_letter_code
_entity_poly.pdbx_strand_id
1 'polypeptide(L)' 'MLIPTLVAGFLAGATPQAGDVAPDFTVEDTAGKSYTLSEMVKQGPVILAFFPKAFTGG' A
#
# COMPACT_ATOMS: atom_id res chain seq x y z
N MET A 1 -23.76 -19.66 6.80
CA MET A 1 -22.91 -19.79 5.60
C MET A 1 -22.73 -18.41 5.00
N LEU A 2 -21.56 -17.80 5.15
CA LEU A 2 -21.11 -16.67 4.35
C LEU A 2 -19.58 -16.74 4.34
N ILE A 3 -19.02 -17.26 3.26
CA ILE A 3 -17.57 -17.27 3.05
C ILE A 3 -17.25 -15.85 2.55
N PRO A 4 -16.46 -15.04 3.28
CA PRO A 4 -15.95 -13.82 2.68
C PRO A 4 -14.96 -14.25 1.60
N THR A 5 -15.30 -13.98 0.34
CA THR A 5 -14.44 -14.21 -0.81
C THR A 5 -13.19 -13.35 -0.64
N LEU A 6 -12.13 -13.93 -0.10
CA LEU A 6 -10.78 -13.40 -0.18
C LEU A 6 -10.40 -13.37 -1.65
N VAL A 7 -10.52 -12.20 -2.29
CA VAL A 7 -9.86 -11.96 -3.58
C VAL A 7 -8.38 -11.84 -3.26
N ALA A 8 -7.71 -13.00 -3.19
CA ALA A 8 -6.27 -13.11 -3.22
C ALA A 8 -5.81 -12.74 -4.64
N GLY A 9 -5.72 -11.44 -4.92
CA GLY A 9 -5.02 -10.91 -6.09
C GLY A 9 -3.51 -11.07 -5.89
N PHE A 10 -3.02 -12.31 -5.93
CA PHE A 10 -1.60 -12.59 -5.88
C PHE A 10 -1.02 -12.47 -7.30
N LEU A 11 -0.19 -11.43 -7.49
CA LEU A 11 0.82 -11.28 -8.55
C LEU A 11 0.33 -11.14 -10.00
N ALA A 12 -0.37 -10.05 -10.31
CA ALA A 12 -0.32 -9.46 -11.65
C ALA A 12 -0.06 -7.96 -11.50
N GLY A 13 1.04 -7.47 -12.10
CA GLY A 13 1.42 -6.05 -12.09
C GLY A 13 0.43 -5.20 -12.88
N ALA A 14 -0.75 -4.97 -12.31
CA ALA A 14 -1.70 -4.01 -12.83
C ALA A 14 -1.20 -2.61 -12.50
N THR A 15 -1.03 -1.77 -13.52
CA THR A 15 -0.83 -0.33 -13.33
C THR A 15 -2.08 0.21 -12.64
N PRO A 16 -1.96 0.84 -11.45
CA PRO A 16 -3.13 1.39 -10.75
C PRO A 16 -3.85 2.41 -11.64
N GLN A 17 -5.18 2.31 -11.70
CA GLN A 17 -6.04 3.25 -12.42
C GLN A 17 -6.81 4.13 -11.44
N ALA A 18 -7.24 5.31 -11.91
CA ALA A 18 -8.06 6.20 -11.10
C ALA A 18 -9.41 5.53 -10.78
N GLY A 19 -9.77 5.49 -9.50
CA GLY A 19 -10.98 4.81 -9.01
C GLY A 19 -10.73 3.39 -8.51
N ASP A 20 -9.56 2.81 -8.77
CA ASP A 20 -9.19 1.52 -8.19
C ASP A 20 -9.04 1.64 -6.67
N VAL A 21 -9.55 0.64 -5.95
CA VAL A 21 -9.27 0.50 -4.53
C VAL A 21 -7.83 0.01 -4.39
N ALA A 22 -6.99 0.82 -3.73
CA ALA A 22 -5.61 0.44 -3.45
C ALA A 22 -5.57 -0.84 -2.59
N PRO A 23 -4.72 -1.84 -2.90
CA PRO A 23 -4.55 -3.01 -2.06
C PRO A 23 -3.93 -2.61 -0.72
N ASP A 24 -4.36 -3.27 0.36
CA ASP A 24 -3.79 -3.01 1.68
C ASP A 24 -2.37 -3.60 1.78
N PHE A 25 -1.49 -2.88 2.45
CA PHE A 25 -0.10 -3.30 2.67
C PHE A 25 0.43 -2.73 3.98
N THR A 26 1.46 -3.40 4.51
CA THR A 26 2.21 -2.95 5.68
C THR A 26 3.67 -2.74 5.31
N VAL A 27 4.22 -1.60 5.72
CA VAL A 27 5.64 -1.25 5.55
C VAL A 27 6.24 -0.86 6.90
N GLU A 28 7.56 -0.95 7.00
CA GLU A 28 8.32 -0.47 8.15
C GLU A 28 9.09 0.79 7.80
N ASP A 29 9.12 1.76 8.72
CA ASP A 29 10.02 2.90 8.62
C ASP A 29 11.46 2.54 9.04
N THR A 30 12.36 3.50 8.96
CA THR A 30 13.77 3.31 9.33
C THR A 30 14.00 3.03 10.81
N ALA A 31 13.00 3.25 11.67
CA ALA A 31 13.04 2.92 13.09
C ALA A 31 12.36 1.57 13.39
N GLY A 32 11.90 0.83 12.37
CA GLY A 32 11.22 -0.45 12.50
C GLY A 32 9.75 -0.32 12.92
N LYS A 33 9.17 0.88 12.89
CA LYS A 33 7.74 1.04 13.18
C LYS A 33 6.92 0.67 11.95
N SER A 34 5.94 -0.20 12.14
CA SER A 34 5.06 -0.65 11.06
C SER A 34 3.89 0.32 10.82
N TYR A 35 3.53 0.50 9.55
CA TYR A 35 2.39 1.28 9.10
C TYR A 35 1.57 0.45 8.13
N THR A 36 0.26 0.36 8.37
CA THR A 36 -0.70 -0.30 7.47
C THR A 36 -1.55 0.74 6.76
N LEU A 37 -1.70 0.62 5.44
CA LEU A 37 -2.41 1.61 4.62
C LEU A 37 -3.85 1.83 5.11
N SER A 38 -4.59 0.75 5.40
CA SER A 38 -5.97 0.83 5.88
C SER A 38 -6.13 1.58 7.21
N GLU A 39 -5.11 1.57 8.08
CA GLU A 39 -5.10 2.34 9.32
C GLU A 39 -4.75 3.82 9.10
N MET A 40 -3.86 4.11 8.14
CA MET A 40 -3.50 5.49 7.79
C MET A 40 -4.65 6.24 7.12
N VAL A 41 -5.38 5.58 6.22
CA VAL A 41 -6.53 6.18 5.51
C VAL A 41 -7.64 6.61 6.48
N LYS A 42 -7.82 5.92 7.61
CA LYS A 42 -8.77 6.33 8.67
C LYS A 42 -8.42 7.68 9.30
N GLN A 43 -7.15 8.06 9.27
CA GLN A 43 -6.65 9.32 9.84
C GLN A 43 -6.70 10.46 8.82
N GLY A 44 -6.71 10.15 7.52
CA GLY A 44 -6.84 11.13 6.45
C GLY A 44 -6.31 10.60 5.11
N PRO A 45 -6.31 11.45 4.06
CA PRO A 45 -5.75 11.10 2.76
C PRO A 45 -4.28 10.69 2.84
N VAL A 46 -3.89 9.66 2.08
CA VAL A 46 -2.53 9.13 2.03
C VAL A 46 -1.95 9.29 0.63
N ILE A 47 -0.71 9.77 0.54
CA ILE A 47 0.05 9.84 -0.72
C ILE A 47 1.12 8.75 -0.68
N LEU A 48 1.13 7.88 -1.70
CA LEU A 48 2.18 6.89 -1.90
C LEU A 48 3.15 7.37 -2.98
N ALA A 49 4.44 7.43 -2.64
CA ALA A 49 5.50 7.82 -3.58
C ALA A 49 6.66 6.82 -3.50
N PHE A 50 7.21 6.49 -4.67
CA PHE A 50 8.39 5.64 -4.80
C PHE A 50 9.56 6.48 -5.30
N PHE A 51 10.76 6.21 -4.80
CA PHE A 51 12.00 6.81 -5.27
C PHE A 51 13.07 5.71 -5.45
N PRO A 52 14.04 5.87 -6.37
CA PRO A 52 14.92 4.77 -6.75
C PRO A 52 15.84 4.29 -5.63
N LYS A 53 16.43 5.23 -4.89
CA LYS A 53 17.41 4.95 -3.84
C LYS A 53 17.54 6.13 -2.89
N ALA A 54 17.73 5.84 -1.61
CA ALA A 54 18.03 6.85 -0.60
C ALA A 54 19.48 7.36 -0.74
N PHE A 55 19.72 8.61 -0.33
CA PHE A 55 21.05 9.23 -0.27
C PHE A 55 21.79 9.32 -1.62
N THR A 56 21.06 9.49 -2.72
CA THR A 56 21.62 9.76 -4.05
C THR A 56 21.13 11.11 -4.59
N GLY A 57 22.02 11.89 -5.20
CA GLY A 57 21.62 12.95 -6.13
C GLY A 57 21.23 12.28 -7.44
N GLY A 58 19.98 12.46 -7.88
CA GLY A 58 19.42 11.77 -9.06
C GLY A 58 20.16 12.05 -10.36
#